data_AF-A0A916VEI0-F1
#
_entry.id   AF-A0A916VEI0-F1
#
_cell.length_a   1.000
_cell.length_b   1.000
_cell.length_c   1.000
_cell.angle_alpha   90.00
_cell.angle_beta   90.00
_cell.angle_gamma   90.00
#
_symmetry.space_group_name_H-M   'P 1'
#
loop_
_entity.id
_entity.type
_entity.pdbx_description
1 polymer ?
#
loop_
_entity_poly.entity_id
_entity_poly.type
_entity_poly.pdbx_seq_one_letter_code
_entity_poly.pdbx_strand_id
1 'polypeptide(L)'
;MIAKDYFSFLWDTLKAPSRIGTQVDASHKMHGLINMLILVLVVPLINLISALIHGASRLRPLDEMGLGFFIQDVVSDYYRRAVIDEFLLSILSTAISLVLVIVVLYITASLLKVESHFMTITTRFGVLMTVPTAIFIAGSLIMLIGVPTLGNIINACAMFAAGLAIINTYRSLEVKESKLDPFHMYLIIVAICYLLHRIVEMIF
;
A
#
# COMPACT_ATOMS: atom_id res chain seq x y z
N MET A 1 23.86 6.70 2.18
CA MET A 1 23.38 7.62 3.23
C MET A 1 21.87 7.50 3.40
N ILE A 2 21.08 7.79 2.35
CA ILE A 2 19.59 7.77 2.37
C ILE A 2 18.98 6.48 2.92
N ALA A 3 19.46 5.30 2.49
CA ALA A 3 18.92 4.03 2.97
C ALA A 3 19.07 3.84 4.49
N LYS A 4 20.24 4.19 5.05
CA LYS A 4 20.51 4.06 6.49
C LYS A 4 19.61 4.99 7.30
N ASP A 5 19.44 6.22 6.85
CA ASP A 5 18.55 7.20 7.50
C ASP A 5 17.11 6.71 7.47
N TYR A 6 16.65 6.18 6.33
CA TYR A 6 15.30 5.62 6.20
C TYR A 6 15.07 4.44 7.15
N PHE A 7 16.01 3.49 7.24
CA PHE A 7 15.86 2.35 8.15
C PHE A 7 15.90 2.74 9.62
N SER A 8 16.72 3.74 10.00
CA SER A 8 16.69 4.29 11.36
C SER A 8 15.32 4.90 11.66
N PHE A 9 14.81 5.72 10.74
CA PHE A 9 13.51 6.35 10.86
C PHE A 9 12.36 5.32 10.93
N LEU A 10 12.41 4.28 10.11
CA LEU A 10 11.44 3.18 10.09
C LEU A 10 11.43 2.47 11.46
N TRP A 11 12.60 2.18 12.00
CA TRP A 11 12.73 1.56 13.32
C TRP A 11 12.16 2.44 14.45
N ASP A 12 12.45 3.74 14.40
CA ASP A 12 11.93 4.69 15.38
C ASP A 12 10.40 4.87 15.26
N THR A 13 9.88 4.84 14.03
CA THR A 13 8.44 4.89 13.75
C THR A 13 7.72 3.66 14.28
N LEU A 14 8.30 2.46 14.14
CA LEU A 14 7.73 1.22 14.67
C LEU A 14 7.65 1.21 16.21
N LYS A 15 8.61 1.84 16.89
CA LYS A 15 8.62 1.93 18.36
C LYS A 15 7.58 2.90 18.92
N ALA A 16 7.33 4.01 18.23
CA ALA A 16 6.49 5.09 18.74
C ALA A 16 5.68 5.79 17.62
N PRO A 17 4.76 5.09 16.94
CA PRO A 17 4.11 5.59 15.72
C PRO A 17 3.28 6.86 15.94
N SER A 18 2.58 6.96 17.08
CA SER A 18 1.76 8.13 17.42
C SER A 18 2.62 9.38 17.68
N ARG A 19 3.77 9.22 18.33
CA ARG A 19 4.69 10.32 18.62
C ARG A 19 5.31 10.87 17.33
N ILE A 20 5.79 9.97 16.47
CA ILE A 20 6.43 10.34 15.20
C ILE A 20 5.44 11.12 14.32
N GLY A 21 4.19 10.68 14.20
CA GLY A 21 3.18 11.38 13.39
C GLY A 21 2.98 12.87 13.74
N THR A 22 3.12 13.24 15.01
CA THR A 22 3.01 14.65 15.46
C THR A 22 4.27 15.47 15.24
N GLN A 23 5.45 14.83 15.20
CA GLN A 23 6.75 15.48 15.03
C GLN A 23 7.16 15.63 13.56
N VAL A 24 6.41 14.98 12.66
CA VAL A 24 6.69 14.97 11.23
C VAL A 24 6.20 16.25 10.57
N ASP A 25 7.13 16.92 9.91
CA ASP A 25 6.92 18.10 9.09
C ASP A 25 7.37 17.85 7.64
N ALA A 26 7.38 18.91 6.81
CA ALA A 26 7.80 18.82 5.41
C ALA A 26 9.27 18.39 5.21
N SER A 27 10.13 18.47 6.24
CA SER A 27 11.53 18.02 6.15
C SER A 27 11.63 16.49 6.00
N HIS A 28 10.62 15.76 6.47
CA HIS A 28 10.54 14.30 6.40
C HIS A 28 9.89 13.78 5.11
N LYS A 29 9.62 14.64 4.12
CA LYS A 29 8.92 14.29 2.86
C LYS A 29 9.51 13.07 2.16
N MET A 30 10.84 12.93 2.19
CA MET A 30 11.52 11.80 1.55
C MET A 30 11.14 10.46 2.19
N HIS A 31 11.01 10.40 3.52
CA HIS A 31 10.61 9.18 4.21
C HIS A 31 9.18 8.77 3.86
N GLY A 32 8.26 9.74 3.83
CA GLY A 32 6.88 9.51 3.43
C GLY A 32 6.77 9.01 1.98
N LEU A 33 7.49 9.65 1.05
CA LEU A 33 7.52 9.26 -0.36
C LEU A 33 8.16 7.89 -0.59
N ILE A 34 9.26 7.58 0.09
CA ILE A 34 9.90 6.26 0.02
C ILE A 34 8.91 5.18 0.50
N ASN A 35 8.21 5.41 1.60
CA ASN A 35 7.26 4.43 2.12
C ASN A 35 6.06 4.21 1.17
N MET A 36 5.56 5.28 0.56
CA MET A 36 4.54 5.20 -0.49
C MET A 36 5.03 4.41 -1.71
N LEU A 37 6.26 4.67 -2.15
CA LEU A 37 6.87 3.95 -3.27
C LEU A 37 7.04 2.46 -2.95
N ILE A 38 7.46 2.13 -1.73
CA ILE A 38 7.55 0.74 -1.26
C ILE A 38 6.16 0.08 -1.34
N LEU A 39 5.10 0.73 -0.85
CA LEU A 39 3.75 0.18 -0.92
C LEU A 39 3.30 -0.09 -2.36
N VAL A 40 3.56 0.86 -3.27
CA VAL A 40 3.24 0.74 -4.71
C VAL A 40 3.99 -0.39 -5.39
N LEU A 41 5.24 -0.66 -4.98
CA LEU A 41 6.08 -1.69 -5.61
C LEU A 41 5.93 -3.08 -4.98
N VAL A 42 5.68 -3.15 -3.68
CA VAL A 42 5.63 -4.41 -2.93
C VAL A 42 4.41 -5.22 -3.34
N VAL A 43 3.21 -4.62 -3.41
CA VAL A 43 1.97 -5.34 -3.77
C VAL A 43 2.11 -6.04 -5.13
N PRO A 44 2.51 -5.34 -6.22
CA PRO A 44 2.68 -5.97 -7.53
C PRO A 44 3.78 -7.01 -7.54
N LEU A 45 4.89 -6.77 -6.82
CA LEU A 45 6.00 -7.72 -6.77
C LEU A 45 5.58 -9.04 -6.11
N ILE A 46 4.81 -8.99 -5.03
CA ILE A 46 4.27 -10.19 -4.37
C ILE A 46 3.32 -10.93 -5.31
N ASN A 47 2.43 -10.21 -5.99
CA ASN A 47 1.49 -10.80 -6.95
C ASN A 47 2.23 -11.48 -8.11
N LEU A 48 3.25 -10.83 -8.65
CA LEU A 48 4.12 -11.40 -9.69
C LEU A 48 4.83 -12.67 -9.20
N ILE A 49 5.47 -12.64 -8.02
CA ILE A 49 6.15 -13.81 -7.46
C ILE A 49 5.15 -14.95 -7.24
N SER A 50 3.98 -14.64 -6.67
CA SER A 50 2.91 -15.62 -6.46
C SER A 50 2.45 -16.22 -7.78
N ALA A 51 2.20 -15.40 -8.80
CA ALA A 51 1.83 -15.85 -10.14
C ALA A 51 2.92 -16.78 -10.71
N LEU A 52 4.19 -16.39 -10.68
CA LEU A 52 5.30 -17.21 -11.17
C LEU A 52 5.39 -18.57 -10.45
N ILE A 53 5.23 -18.60 -9.13
CA ILE A 53 5.24 -19.85 -8.34
C ILE A 53 4.08 -20.77 -8.75
N HIS A 54 2.86 -20.22 -8.81
CA HIS A 54 1.67 -21.01 -9.16
C HIS A 54 1.69 -21.44 -10.64
N GLY A 55 2.15 -20.59 -11.54
CA GLY A 55 2.35 -20.89 -12.95
C GLY A 55 3.33 -22.03 -13.17
N ALA A 56 4.49 -21.97 -12.52
CA ALA A 56 5.48 -23.04 -12.59
C ALA A 56 4.93 -24.39 -12.10
N SER A 57 4.08 -24.38 -11.06
CA SER A 57 3.44 -25.60 -10.56
C SER A 57 2.45 -26.23 -11.57
N ARG A 58 1.79 -25.41 -12.40
CA ARG A 58 0.84 -25.86 -13.43
C ARG A 58 1.52 -26.39 -14.70
N LEU A 59 2.77 -26.02 -14.94
CA LEU A 59 3.54 -26.42 -16.13
C LEU A 59 4.28 -27.75 -15.96
N ARG A 60 4.56 -28.19 -14.72
CA ARG A 60 5.21 -29.50 -14.44
C ARG A 60 4.52 -30.72 -15.09
N PRO A 61 3.19 -30.85 -15.07
CA PRO A 61 2.52 -32.01 -15.68
C PRO A 61 2.69 -32.08 -17.20
N LEU A 62 2.86 -30.93 -17.87
CA LEU A 62 2.98 -30.87 -19.34
C LEU A 62 4.37 -31.30 -19.82
N ASP A 63 5.40 -31.05 -19.02
CA ASP A 63 6.78 -31.50 -19.28
C ASP A 63 6.88 -33.02 -19.10
N GLU A 64 6.24 -33.57 -18.07
CA GLU A 64 6.14 -35.02 -17.84
C GLU A 64 5.39 -35.77 -18.96
N MET A 65 4.53 -35.08 -19.72
CA MET A 65 3.80 -35.64 -20.87
C MET A 65 4.57 -35.54 -22.21
N GLY A 66 5.79 -35.01 -22.23
CA GLY A 66 6.62 -34.93 -23.45
C GLY A 66 6.18 -33.86 -24.45
N LEU A 67 5.33 -32.90 -24.04
CA LEU A 67 4.80 -31.84 -24.90
C LEU A 67 5.69 -30.58 -24.96
N GLY A 68 7.01 -30.76 -24.79
CA GLY A 68 7.99 -29.67 -24.63
C GLY A 68 7.93 -28.55 -25.68
N PHE A 69 7.50 -28.85 -26.90
CA PHE A 69 7.35 -27.85 -27.96
C PHE A 69 6.19 -26.86 -27.72
N PHE A 70 5.08 -27.33 -27.11
CA PHE A 70 3.96 -26.46 -26.71
C PHE A 70 4.26 -25.65 -25.45
N ILE A 71 5.25 -26.08 -24.66
CA ILE A 71 5.62 -25.41 -23.41
C ILE A 71 6.22 -24.03 -23.72
N GLN A 72 6.97 -23.87 -24.81
CA GLN A 72 7.64 -22.59 -25.10
C GLN A 72 6.64 -21.46 -25.39
N ASP A 73 5.65 -21.69 -26.25
CA ASP A 73 4.63 -20.69 -26.57
C ASP A 73 3.75 -20.39 -25.35
N VAL A 74 3.32 -21.42 -24.62
CA VAL A 74 2.50 -21.29 -23.41
C VAL A 74 3.25 -20.56 -22.28
N VAL A 75 4.55 -20.84 -22.10
CA VAL A 75 5.39 -20.15 -21.11
C VAL A 75 5.57 -18.68 -21.47
N SER A 76 5.77 -18.38 -22.76
CA SER A 76 5.94 -17.00 -23.23
C SER A 76 4.68 -16.16 -23.01
N ASP A 77 3.50 -16.70 -23.34
CA ASP A 77 2.22 -16.05 -23.11
C ASP A 77 1.88 -15.94 -21.63
N TYR A 78 2.19 -16.98 -20.83
CA TYR A 78 2.00 -16.95 -19.39
C TYR A 78 2.86 -15.89 -18.72
N TYR A 79 4.16 -15.84 -19.05
CA TYR A 79 5.08 -14.83 -18.53
C TYR A 79 4.65 -13.43 -18.94
N ARG A 80 4.21 -13.25 -20.19
CA ARG A 80 3.68 -11.98 -20.67
C ARG A 80 2.47 -11.53 -19.87
N ARG A 81 1.50 -12.41 -19.61
CA ARG A 81 0.32 -12.09 -18.77
C ARG A 81 0.72 -11.81 -17.32
N ALA A 82 1.62 -12.61 -16.73
CA ALA A 82 2.08 -12.37 -15.37
C ALA A 82 2.82 -11.02 -15.23
N VAL A 83 3.64 -10.63 -16.20
CA VAL A 83 4.37 -9.35 -16.13
C VAL A 83 3.47 -8.15 -16.48
N ILE A 84 2.66 -8.26 -17.53
CA ILE A 84 1.83 -7.13 -17.95
C ILE A 84 0.63 -6.96 -17.01
N ASP A 85 -0.15 -8.03 -16.83
CA ASP A 85 -1.43 -7.95 -16.14
C ASP A 85 -1.23 -7.92 -14.62
N GLU A 86 -0.42 -8.83 -14.07
CA GLU A 86 -0.27 -8.93 -12.60
C GLU A 86 0.73 -7.91 -12.02
N PHE A 87 1.74 -7.48 -12.79
CA PHE A 87 2.75 -6.55 -12.30
C PHE A 87 2.52 -5.11 -12.76
N LEU A 88 2.49 -4.83 -14.07
CA LEU A 88 2.38 -3.44 -14.55
C LEU A 88 1.01 -2.81 -14.24
N LEU A 89 -0.09 -3.53 -14.50
CA LEU A 89 -1.42 -3.00 -14.16
C LEU A 89 -1.60 -2.87 -12.65
N SER A 90 -1.05 -3.81 -11.86
CA SER A 90 -1.09 -3.71 -10.40
C SER A 90 -0.31 -2.51 -9.87
N ILE A 91 0.88 -2.20 -10.43
CA ILE A 91 1.62 -0.96 -10.11
C ILE A 91 0.75 0.26 -10.38
N LEU A 92 0.18 0.32 -11.59
CA LEU A 92 -0.60 1.48 -12.02
C LEU A 92 -1.86 1.66 -11.16
N SER A 93 -2.61 0.59 -10.95
CA SER A 93 -3.81 0.57 -10.10
C SER A 93 -3.51 0.96 -8.66
N THR A 94 -2.42 0.45 -8.08
CA THR A 94 -1.99 0.78 -6.71
C THR A 94 -1.52 2.24 -6.61
N ALA A 95 -0.76 2.72 -7.59
CA ALA A 95 -0.30 4.11 -7.65
C ALA A 95 -1.46 5.09 -7.76
N ILE A 96 -2.41 4.82 -8.68
CA ILE A 96 -3.63 5.62 -8.84
C ILE A 96 -4.44 5.62 -7.56
N SER A 97 -4.69 4.46 -6.97
CA SER A 97 -5.43 4.33 -5.71
C SER A 97 -4.77 5.14 -4.58
N LEU A 98 -3.45 5.08 -4.47
CA LEU A 98 -2.71 5.83 -3.45
C LEU A 98 -2.79 7.35 -3.65
N VAL A 99 -2.63 7.82 -4.89
CA VAL A 99 -2.79 9.24 -5.24
C VAL A 99 -4.19 9.71 -4.91
N LEU A 100 -5.21 8.92 -5.26
CA LEU A 100 -6.60 9.22 -4.95
C LEU A 100 -6.85 9.30 -3.45
N VAL A 101 -6.32 8.38 -2.65
CA VAL A 101 -6.40 8.45 -1.18
C VAL A 101 -5.81 9.77 -0.68
N ILE A 102 -4.63 10.17 -1.15
CA ILE A 102 -3.98 11.43 -0.74
C ILE A 102 -4.82 12.65 -1.13
N VAL A 103 -5.40 12.65 -2.33
CA VAL A 103 -6.31 13.72 -2.78
C VAL A 103 -7.55 13.79 -1.90
N VAL A 104 -8.17 12.66 -1.59
CA VAL A 104 -9.32 12.60 -0.68
C VAL A 104 -8.92 13.11 0.70
N LEU A 105 -7.75 12.71 1.22
CA LEU A 105 -7.23 13.20 2.50
C LEU A 105 -7.07 14.72 2.51
N TYR A 106 -6.57 15.28 1.42
CA TYR A 106 -6.42 16.72 1.25
C TYR A 106 -7.76 17.46 1.18
N ILE A 107 -8.69 17.00 0.33
CA ILE A 107 -10.02 17.62 0.18
C ILE A 107 -10.73 17.63 1.52
N THR A 108 -10.75 16.49 2.20
CA THR A 108 -11.39 16.34 3.50
C THR A 108 -10.70 17.19 4.58
N ALA A 109 -9.37 17.32 4.59
CA ALA A 109 -8.68 18.26 5.48
C ALA A 109 -9.04 19.72 5.18
N SER A 110 -9.17 20.09 3.91
CA SER A 110 -9.63 21.42 3.51
C SER A 110 -11.06 21.71 3.97
N LEU A 111 -11.95 20.71 3.97
CA LEU A 111 -13.31 20.84 4.51
C LEU A 111 -13.32 21.08 6.03
N LEU A 112 -12.27 20.64 6.74
CA LEU A 112 -12.08 20.91 8.18
C LEU A 112 -11.45 22.28 8.46
N LYS A 113 -11.26 23.12 7.44
CA LYS A 113 -10.54 24.40 7.55
C LYS A 113 -9.14 24.24 8.15
N VAL A 114 -8.51 23.10 7.95
CA VAL A 114 -7.11 22.91 8.33
C VAL A 114 -6.26 23.65 7.31
N GLU A 115 -5.57 24.70 7.76
CA GLU A 115 -4.60 25.45 6.98
C GLU A 115 -3.29 24.65 6.84
N SER A 116 -3.35 23.49 6.18
CA SER A 116 -2.17 22.66 5.93
C SER A 116 -1.90 22.53 4.43
N HIS A 117 -0.65 22.75 4.05
CA HIS A 117 -0.20 22.49 2.68
C HIS A 117 -0.34 21.00 2.33
N PHE A 118 -0.70 20.72 1.08
CA PHE A 118 -0.82 19.37 0.53
C PHE A 118 0.39 18.49 0.88
N MET A 119 1.60 19.02 0.71
CA MET A 119 2.84 18.30 0.98
C MET A 119 2.97 17.86 2.45
N THR A 120 2.45 18.64 3.40
CA THR A 120 2.46 18.27 4.83
C THR A 120 1.56 17.08 5.09
N ILE A 121 0.34 17.07 4.52
CA ILE A 121 -0.60 15.94 4.64
C ILE A 121 0.00 14.69 4.01
N THR A 122 0.51 14.79 2.78
CA THR A 122 1.17 13.69 2.08
C THR A 122 2.34 13.13 2.88
N THR A 123 3.19 14.00 3.43
CA THR A 123 4.36 13.58 4.21
C THR A 123 3.94 12.83 5.48
N ARG A 124 3.00 13.38 6.25
CA ARG A 124 2.53 12.77 7.50
C ARG A 124 1.81 11.46 7.25
N PHE A 125 0.94 11.40 6.24
CA PHE A 125 0.29 10.18 5.82
C PHE A 125 1.31 9.11 5.40
N GLY A 126 2.26 9.46 4.53
CA GLY A 126 3.29 8.53 4.06
C GLY A 126 4.13 7.97 5.20
N VAL A 127 4.50 8.80 6.17
CA VAL A 127 5.21 8.35 7.38
C VAL A 127 4.35 7.42 8.22
N LEU A 128 3.10 7.79 8.51
CA LEU A 128 2.20 7.00 9.34
C LEU A 128 1.83 5.66 8.69
N MET A 129 1.89 5.58 7.36
CA MET A 129 1.73 4.33 6.61
C MET A 129 2.91 3.35 6.80
N THR A 130 4.00 3.73 7.46
CA THR A 130 5.17 2.85 7.64
C THR A 130 4.82 1.58 8.40
N VAL A 131 4.04 1.69 9.49
CA VAL A 131 3.62 0.54 10.29
C VAL A 131 2.70 -0.39 9.50
N PRO A 132 1.60 0.10 8.87
CA PRO A 132 0.79 -0.72 7.96
C PRO A 132 1.61 -1.42 6.87
N THR A 133 2.51 -0.70 6.19
CA THR A 133 3.34 -1.26 5.13
C THR A 133 4.24 -2.38 5.65
N ALA A 134 4.87 -2.21 6.81
CA ALA A 134 5.71 -3.23 7.42
C ALA A 134 4.92 -4.49 7.78
N ILE A 135 3.74 -4.35 8.38
CA ILE A 135 2.86 -5.47 8.71
C ILE A 135 2.40 -6.18 7.43
N PHE A 136 2.04 -5.42 6.39
CA PHE A 136 1.61 -5.97 5.11
C PHE A 136 2.73 -6.78 4.42
N ILE A 137 3.96 -6.25 4.41
CA ILE A 137 5.13 -6.98 3.90
C ILE A 137 5.31 -8.29 4.65
N ALA A 138 5.26 -8.26 5.99
CA ALA A 138 5.42 -9.45 6.82
C ALA A 138 4.33 -10.51 6.54
N GLY A 139 3.06 -10.09 6.48
CA GLY A 139 1.94 -10.99 6.15
C GLY A 139 2.08 -11.61 4.77
N SER A 140 2.47 -10.81 3.79
CA SER A 140 2.69 -11.28 2.42
C SER A 140 3.87 -12.24 2.28
N LEU A 141 4.97 -12.01 2.99
CA LEU A 141 6.08 -12.97 3.06
C LEU A 141 5.64 -14.30 3.67
N ILE A 142 4.77 -14.27 4.68
CA ILE A 142 4.19 -15.49 5.30
C ILE A 142 3.29 -16.25 4.31
N MET A 143 2.57 -15.53 3.44
CA MET A 143 1.81 -16.18 2.35
C MET A 143 2.75 -16.90 1.38
N LEU A 144 3.88 -16.27 1.02
CA LEU A 144 4.86 -16.82 0.07
C LEU A 144 5.55 -18.10 0.58
N ILE A 145 5.72 -18.26 1.90
CA ILE A 145 6.27 -19.50 2.49
C ILE A 145 5.22 -20.63 2.64
N GLY A 146 4.00 -20.44 2.13
CA GLY A 146 2.97 -21.48 2.10
C GLY A 146 2.02 -21.50 3.30
N VAL A 147 1.94 -20.42 4.08
CA VAL A 147 0.99 -20.30 5.21
C VAL A 147 -0.04 -19.18 4.94
N PRO A 148 -0.89 -19.32 3.91
CA PRO A 148 -1.76 -18.24 3.43
C PRO A 148 -2.76 -17.76 4.47
N THR A 149 -3.29 -18.64 5.33
CA THR A 149 -4.26 -18.27 6.37
C THR A 149 -3.66 -17.28 7.38
N LEU A 150 -2.45 -17.56 7.87
CA LEU A 150 -1.76 -16.65 8.81
C LEU A 150 -1.40 -15.34 8.12
N GLY A 151 -0.90 -15.40 6.88
CA GLY A 151 -0.57 -14.22 6.10
C GLY A 151 -1.78 -13.31 5.86
N ASN A 152 -2.95 -13.89 5.55
CA ASN A 152 -4.20 -13.14 5.39
C ASN A 152 -4.64 -12.46 6.70
N ILE A 153 -4.51 -13.13 7.84
CA ILE A 153 -4.81 -12.52 9.15
C ILE A 153 -3.89 -11.32 9.41
N ILE A 154 -2.59 -11.46 9.15
CA ILE A 154 -1.62 -10.37 9.34
C ILE A 154 -1.89 -9.22 8.37
N ASN A 155 -2.23 -9.50 7.11
CA ASN A 155 -2.62 -8.48 6.14
C ASN A 155 -3.92 -7.75 6.53
N ALA A 156 -4.88 -8.44 7.15
CA ALA A 156 -6.06 -7.79 7.72
C ALA A 156 -5.68 -6.83 8.86
N CYS A 157 -4.73 -7.19 9.72
CA CYS A 157 -4.17 -6.27 10.71
C CYS A 157 -3.49 -5.06 10.07
N ALA A 158 -2.80 -5.24 8.94
CA ALA A 158 -2.20 -4.13 8.18
C ALA A 158 -3.26 -3.15 7.67
N MET A 159 -4.38 -3.64 7.13
CA MET A 159 -5.50 -2.79 6.69
C MET A 159 -6.10 -2.00 7.85
N PHE A 160 -6.30 -2.65 9.00
CA PHE A 160 -6.76 -1.96 10.21
C PHE A 160 -5.78 -0.86 10.63
N ALA A 161 -4.47 -1.17 10.63
CA ALA A 161 -3.44 -0.19 10.93
C ALA A 161 -3.42 0.98 9.92
N ALA A 162 -3.71 0.74 8.64
CA ALA A 162 -3.81 1.80 7.63
C ALA A 162 -4.98 2.75 7.94
N GLY A 163 -6.10 2.24 8.43
CA GLY A 163 -7.19 3.08 8.92
C GLY A 163 -6.79 3.95 10.11
N LEU A 164 -6.01 3.40 11.04
CA LEU A 164 -5.43 4.19 12.14
C LEU A 164 -4.41 5.23 11.64
N ALA A 165 -3.65 4.93 10.59
CA ALA A 165 -2.72 5.89 9.98
C ALA A 165 -3.48 7.10 9.40
N ILE A 166 -4.63 6.88 8.77
CA ILE A 166 -5.53 7.95 8.30
C ILE A 166 -6.01 8.80 9.47
N ILE A 167 -6.55 8.19 10.53
CA ILE A 167 -7.05 8.92 11.71
C ILE A 167 -5.93 9.74 12.36
N ASN A 168 -4.76 9.13 12.54
CA ASN A 168 -3.59 9.80 13.14
C ASN A 168 -3.05 10.91 12.24
N THR A 169 -3.21 10.81 10.93
CA THR A 169 -2.89 11.91 10.01
C THR A 169 -3.73 13.14 10.34
N TYR A 170 -5.05 13.01 10.51
CA TYR A 170 -5.89 14.16 10.91
C TYR A 170 -5.58 14.65 12.32
N ARG A 171 -5.43 13.74 13.28
CA ARG A 171 -5.10 14.13 14.65
C ARG A 171 -3.78 14.88 14.76
N SER A 172 -2.84 14.59 13.88
CA SER A 172 -1.58 15.32 13.83
C SER A 172 -1.76 16.76 13.32
N LEU A 173 -2.76 17.01 12.48
CA LEU A 173 -3.04 18.34 11.95
C LEU A 173 -3.69 19.17 13.06
N GLU A 174 -3.21 20.40 13.27
CA GLU A 174 -3.77 21.32 14.26
C GLU A 174 -5.12 21.83 13.76
N VAL A 175 -6.19 21.10 14.08
CA VAL A 175 -7.57 21.48 13.71
C VAL A 175 -8.05 22.59 14.64
N LYS A 176 -8.08 23.83 14.15
CA LYS A 176 -8.44 25.00 14.97
C LYS A 176 -9.92 25.00 15.38
N GLU A 177 -10.84 24.59 14.52
CA GLU A 177 -12.27 24.42 14.85
C GLU A 177 -12.95 23.49 13.82
N SER A 178 -13.16 22.21 14.16
CA SER A 178 -13.94 21.29 13.33
C SER A 178 -15.21 20.86 14.03
N LYS A 179 -16.35 20.93 13.31
CA LYS A 179 -17.63 20.36 13.74
C LYS A 179 -17.73 18.84 13.49
N LEU A 180 -16.78 18.25 12.76
CA LEU A 180 -16.69 16.80 12.53
C LEU A 180 -15.53 16.20 13.33
N ASP A 181 -15.83 15.18 14.11
CA ASP A 181 -14.86 14.35 14.82
C ASP A 181 -14.05 13.49 13.81
N PRO A 182 -12.72 13.33 13.98
CA PRO A 182 -11.85 12.47 13.15
C PRO A 182 -12.42 11.09 12.79
N PHE A 183 -13.23 10.48 13.66
CA PHE A 183 -13.88 9.20 13.38
C PHE A 183 -14.90 9.28 12.22
N HIS A 184 -15.73 10.32 12.19
CA HIS A 184 -16.70 10.52 11.11
C HIS A 184 -16.00 10.76 9.76
N MET A 185 -14.85 11.43 9.81
CA MET A 185 -14.02 11.64 8.63
C MET A 185 -13.40 10.35 8.12
N TYR A 186 -12.93 9.48 9.02
CA TYR A 186 -12.49 8.14 8.65
C TYR A 186 -13.59 7.38 7.91
N LEU A 187 -14.84 7.41 8.38
CA LEU A 187 -15.96 6.76 7.69
C LEU A 187 -16.20 7.34 6.29
N ILE A 188 -16.15 8.67 6.13
CA ILE A 188 -16.28 9.33 4.83
C ILE A 188 -15.14 8.91 3.89
N ILE A 189 -13.91 8.88 4.39
CA ILE A 189 -12.73 8.48 3.61
C ILE A 189 -12.84 7.03 3.19
N VAL A 190 -13.24 6.12 4.09
CA VAL A 190 -13.44 4.70 3.75
C VAL A 190 -14.53 4.56 2.67
N ALA A 191 -15.65 5.28 2.79
CA ALA A 191 -16.71 5.24 1.80
C ALA A 191 -16.24 5.75 0.42
N ILE A 192 -15.53 6.88 0.39
CA ILE A 192 -14.99 7.44 -0.85
C ILE A 192 -13.91 6.52 -1.44
N CYS A 193 -13.00 6.00 -0.62
CA CYS A 193 -11.96 5.07 -1.06
C CYS A 193 -12.55 3.78 -1.62
N TYR A 194 -13.62 3.26 -1.02
CA TYR A 194 -14.34 2.11 -1.55
C TYR A 194 -14.96 2.41 -2.92
N LEU A 195 -15.65 3.55 -3.07
CA LEU A 195 -16.22 3.96 -4.36
C LEU A 195 -15.13 4.13 -5.43
N LEU A 196 -14.01 4.76 -5.08
CA LEU A 196 -12.88 4.95 -5.98
C LEU A 196 -12.24 3.63 -6.36
N HIS A 197 -12.08 2.71 -5.41
CA HIS A 197 -11.57 1.37 -5.69
C HIS A 197 -12.46 0.64 -6.70
N ARG A 198 -13.79 0.69 -6.54
CA ARG A 198 -14.74 0.12 -7.51
C ARG A 198 -14.63 0.77 -8.89
N ILE A 199 -14.35 2.08 -8.96
CA ILE A 199 -14.13 2.76 -10.24
C ILE A 199 -12.84 2.28 -10.91
N VAL A 200 -11.75 2.17 -10.15
CA VAL A 200 -10.46 1.67 -10.68
C VAL A 200 -10.61 0.23 -11.18
N GLU A 201 -11.30 -0.63 -10.43
CA GLU A 201 -11.60 -2.03 -10.82
C GLU A 201 -12.49 -2.13 -12.07
N MET A 202 -13.31 -1.13 -12.38
CA MET A 202 -14.09 -1.11 -13.64
C MET A 202 -13.25 -0.68 -14.85
N ILE A 203 -12.13 0.00 -14.63
CA ILE A 203 -11.28 0.55 -15.69
C ILE A 203 -10.16 -0.44 -16.09
N PHE A 204 -9.63 -1.18 -15.12
CA PHE A 204 -8.52 -2.12 -15.29
C PHE A 204 -9.01 -3.56 -15.14
#